data_AF-A0A4R7GJ63-F1
#
_entry.id   AF-A0A4R7GJ63-F1
#
_cell.length_a   1.000
_cell.length_b   1.000
_cell.length_c   1.000
_cell.angle_alpha   90.00
_cell.angle_beta   90.00
_cell.angle_gamma   90.00
#
_symmetry.space_group_name_H-M   'P 1'
#
loop_
_entity.id
_entity.type
_entity.pdbx_description
1 polymer ?
#
loop_
_entity_poly.entity_id
_entity_poly.type
_entity_poly.pdbx_seq_one_letter_code
_entity_poly.pdbx_strand_id
1 'polypeptide(L)'
;MSSALYQRIDGSVYRQIYIVGDLHGCLSLLEEQLAKIAFDPSRDLLLSVGDLADRGPDSVGCLQLLNEPWFVCVRGNHEQMAIDAVNEENIPR
;
A
#
# COMPACT_ATOMS: atom_id res chain seq x y z
N MET A 1 -0.29 6.39 -19.18
CA MET A 1 0.19 5.01 -18.92
C MET A 1 -1.01 4.10 -18.83
N SER A 2 -0.99 2.94 -19.47
CA SER A 2 -2.09 1.97 -19.42
C SER A 2 -2.31 1.55 -17.97
N SER A 3 -3.39 2.01 -17.33
CA SER A 3 -3.85 1.46 -16.06
C SER A 3 -4.44 0.09 -16.35
N ALA A 4 -3.61 -0.93 -16.26
CA ALA A 4 -4.13 -2.28 -16.19
C ALA A 4 -4.95 -2.37 -14.89
N LEU A 5 -6.27 -2.56 -15.01
CA LEU A 5 -7.16 -2.76 -13.87
C LEU A 5 -6.74 -3.98 -13.03
N TYR A 6 -6.03 -4.92 -13.65
CA TYR A 6 -5.53 -6.13 -13.03
C TYR A 6 -4.02 -6.24 -13.20
N GLN A 7 -3.35 -6.63 -12.12
CA GLN A 7 -1.96 -7.03 -12.11
C GLN A 7 -1.87 -8.47 -11.62
N ARG A 8 -1.04 -9.27 -12.29
CA ARG A 8 -0.68 -10.63 -11.86
C ARG A 8 0.69 -10.61 -11.23
N ILE A 9 0.85 -11.34 -10.13
CA ILE A 9 2.13 -11.51 -9.43
C ILE A 9 2.45 -13.00 -9.43
N ASP A 10 3.65 -13.36 -9.87
CA ASP A 10 4.17 -14.71 -9.72
C ASP A 10 4.65 -14.89 -8.28
N GLY A 11 3.89 -15.65 -7.49
CA GLY A 11 4.23 -15.88 -6.09
C GLY A 11 5.45 -16.78 -5.87
N SER A 12 5.89 -17.52 -6.91
CA SER A 12 6.97 -18.51 -6.77
C SER A 12 8.35 -17.89 -6.55
N VAL A 13 8.51 -16.60 -6.84
CA VAL A 13 9.78 -15.87 -6.67
C VAL A 13 9.97 -15.31 -5.25
N TYR A 14 8.96 -15.42 -4.38
CA TYR A 14 9.00 -14.92 -3.01
C TYR A 14 9.11 -16.05 -2.00
N ARG A 15 9.78 -15.78 -0.88
CA ARG A 15 9.90 -16.69 0.26
C ARG A 15 8.58 -16.79 1.02
N GLN A 16 7.99 -15.66 1.38
CA GLN A 16 6.67 -15.54 2.00
C GLN A 16 5.89 -14.37 1.41
N ILE A 17 4.56 -14.49 1.42
CA ILE A 17 3.65 -13.44 0.97
C ILE A 17 2.66 -13.15 2.10
N TYR A 18 2.60 -11.89 2.51
CA TYR A 18 1.68 -11.40 3.54
C TYR A 18 0.66 -10.45 2.93
N ILE A 19 -0.50 -10.37 3.57
CA ILE A 19 -1.56 -9.43 3.21
C ILE A 19 -1.83 -8.56 4.44
N VAL A 20 -1.85 -7.25 4.26
CA VAL A 20 -2.20 -6.28 5.30
C VAL A 20 -3.46 -5.51 4.92
N GLY A 21 -4.29 -5.23 5.92
CA GLY A 21 -5.45 -4.35 5.79
C GLY A 21 -5.06 -2.88 5.62
N ASP A 22 -6.05 -2.01 5.79
CA ASP A 22 -5.92 -0.56 5.67
C ASP A 22 -4.85 -0.03 6.65
N LEU A 23 -3.92 0.79 6.14
CA LEU A 23 -2.86 1.35 6.97
C LEU A 23 -3.26 2.70 7.58
N HIS A 24 -3.98 3.54 6.83
CA HIS A 24 -4.42 4.87 7.25
C HIS A 24 -3.34 5.64 8.02
N GLY A 25 -2.14 5.79 7.44
CA GLY A 25 -1.03 6.51 8.07
C GLY A 25 -0.39 5.86 9.30
N CYS A 26 -0.68 4.58 9.61
CA CYS A 26 -0.14 3.85 10.76
C CYS A 26 1.19 3.12 10.44
N LEU A 27 2.18 3.82 9.87
CA LEU A 27 3.45 3.21 9.44
C LEU A 27 4.17 2.48 10.59
N SER A 28 4.31 3.11 11.76
CA SER A 28 5.02 2.51 12.89
C SER A 28 4.37 1.21 13.39
N LEU A 29 3.04 1.10 13.29
CA LEU A 29 2.34 -0.14 13.64
C LEU A 29 2.67 -1.24 12.62
N LEU A 30 2.68 -0.90 11.32
CA LEU A 30 3.09 -1.84 10.28
C LEU A 30 4.51 -2.36 10.54
N GLU A 31 5.47 -1.46 10.77
CA GLU A 31 6.87 -1.81 11.07
C GLU A 31 6.98 -2.76 12.27
N GLU A 32 6.21 -2.49 13.34
CA GLU A 32 6.16 -3.36 14.52
C GLU A 32 5.64 -4.77 14.18
N GLN A 33 4.59 -4.89 13.36
CA GLN A 33 4.06 -6.19 12.96
C GLN A 33 5.02 -6.95 12.04
N LEU A 34 5.66 -6.26 11.10
CA LEU A 34 6.67 -6.85 10.21
C LEU A 34 7.88 -7.38 11.00
N ALA A 35 8.31 -6.65 12.03
CA ALA A 35 9.37 -7.10 12.92
C ALA A 35 8.99 -8.39 13.68
N LYS A 36 7.74 -8.49 14.18
CA LYS A 36 7.26 -9.68 14.91
C LYS A 36 7.27 -10.96 14.08
N ILE A 37 7.03 -10.84 12.77
CA ILE A 37 7.01 -11.98 11.84
C ILE A 37 8.36 -12.21 11.16
N ALA A 38 9.40 -11.45 11.54
CA ALA A 38 10.72 -11.48 10.90
C ALA A 38 10.64 -11.33 9.37
N PHE A 39 9.83 -10.36 8.93
CA PHE A 39 9.68 -10.01 7.52
C PHE A 39 11.03 -9.65 6.91
N ASP A 40 11.32 -10.20 5.73
CA ASP A 40 12.56 -9.98 5.01
C ASP A 40 12.27 -9.24 3.69
N PRO A 41 12.48 -7.91 3.61
CA PRO A 41 12.17 -7.13 2.41
C PRO A 41 13.00 -7.52 1.18
N SER A 42 14.05 -8.33 1.33
CA SER A 42 14.83 -8.84 0.19
C SER A 42 14.24 -10.12 -0.41
N ARG A 43 13.30 -10.77 0.28
CA ARG A 43 12.79 -12.11 -0.07
C ARG A 43 11.28 -12.28 0.06
N ASP A 44 10.62 -11.45 0.86
CA ASP A 44 9.18 -11.52 1.12
C ASP A 44 8.44 -10.43 0.35
N LEU A 45 7.13 -10.64 0.20
CA LEU A 45 6.21 -9.69 -0.41
C LEU A 45 5.13 -9.29 0.60
N LEU A 46 4.83 -8.00 0.67
CA LEU A 46 3.68 -7.46 1.37
C LEU A 46 2.66 -6.92 0.38
N LEU A 47 1.46 -7.49 0.39
CA LEU A 47 0.29 -7.00 -0.35
C LEU A 47 -0.60 -6.16 0.56
N SER A 48 -0.85 -4.91 0.21
CA SER A 48 -1.83 -4.06 0.88
C SER A 48 -3.14 -4.02 0.09
N VAL A 49 -4.26 -4.03 0.83
CA VAL A 49 -5.61 -3.90 0.26
C VAL A 49 -5.96 -2.47 -0.17
N GLY A 50 -5.12 -1.48 0.13
CA GLY A 50 -5.37 -0.05 -0.12
C GLY A 50 -5.45 0.77 1.16
N ASP A 51 -5.93 2.00 1.03
CA ASP A 51 -6.14 2.95 2.12
C ASP A 51 -4.88 3.15 2.97
N LEU A 52 -3.81 3.59 2.29
CA LEU A 52 -2.50 3.86 2.87
C LEU A 52 -2.50 5.17 3.65
N ALA A 53 -3.22 6.17 3.13
CA ALA A 53 -3.24 7.53 3.64
C ALA A 53 -4.55 7.87 4.38
N ASP A 54 -4.59 9.09 4.93
CA ASP A 54 -5.69 9.66 5.70
C ASP A 54 -5.81 9.09 7.13
N ARG A 55 -6.46 9.85 8.03
CA ARG A 55 -6.75 9.57 9.45
C ARG A 55 -5.56 9.44 10.41
N GLY A 56 -4.50 8.72 10.04
CA GLY A 56 -3.36 8.49 10.92
C GLY A 56 -2.23 9.50 10.79
N PRO A 57 -1.20 9.36 11.65
CA PRO A 57 -0.17 10.37 11.84
C PRO A 57 0.85 10.46 10.70
N ASP A 58 1.03 9.40 9.90
CA ASP A 58 2.10 9.33 8.89
C ASP A 58 1.60 8.82 7.54
N SER A 59 0.72 9.60 6.90
CA SER A 59 0.23 9.29 5.54
C SER A 59 1.35 9.29 4.50
N VAL A 60 2.33 10.20 4.62
CA VAL A 60 3.42 10.32 3.65
C VAL A 60 4.35 9.12 3.74
N GLY A 61 4.72 8.67 4.94
CA GLY A 61 5.51 7.47 5.14
C GLY A 61 4.82 6.21 4.59
N CYS A 62 3.52 6.05 4.82
CA CYS A 62 2.76 4.95 4.21
C CYS A 62 2.75 5.02 2.68
N LEU A 63 2.61 6.20 2.07
CA LEU A 63 2.67 6.36 0.62
C LEU A 63 4.08 6.10 0.05
N GLN A 64 5.14 6.37 0.83
CA GLN A 64 6.52 6.09 0.42
C GLN A 64 6.79 4.59 0.21
N LEU A 65 6.02 3.71 0.88
CA LEU A 65 6.07 2.25 0.67
C LEU A 65 5.80 1.86 -0.79
N LEU A 66 5.07 2.66 -1.56
CA LEU A 66 4.82 2.39 -2.99
C LEU A 66 6.09 2.41 -3.86
N ASN A 67 7.21 2.93 -3.34
CA ASN A 67 8.49 2.91 -4.03
C ASN A 67 9.32 1.65 -3.72
N GLU A 68 8.86 0.82 -2.78
CA GLU A 68 9.59 -0.35 -2.32
C GLU A 68 9.27 -1.59 -3.17
N PRO A 69 10.28 -2.38 -3.60
CA PRO A 69 10.06 -3.52 -4.49
C PRO A 69 9.33 -4.69 -3.81
N TRP A 70 9.33 -4.72 -2.48
CA TRP A 70 8.68 -5.74 -1.65
C TRP A 70 7.25 -5.36 -1.24
N PHE A 71 6.74 -4.21 -1.70
CA PHE A 71 5.42 -3.70 -1.35
C PHE A 71 4.56 -3.53 -2.61
N VAL A 72 3.39 -4.16 -2.62
CA VAL A 72 2.39 -3.94 -3.68
C VAL A 72 1.06 -3.60 -3.04
N CYS A 73 0.39 -2.59 -3.58
CA CYS A 73 -0.85 -2.08 -3.03
C CYS A 73 -1.93 -2.03 -4.11
N VAL A 74 -3.14 -2.50 -3.77
CA VAL A 74 -4.33 -2.22 -4.58
C VAL A 74 -4.78 -0.78 -4.29
N ARG A 75 -5.33 -0.09 -5.29
CA ARG A 75 -5.86 1.27 -5.09
C ARG A 75 -7.11 1.23 -4.19
N GLY A 76 -7.04 1.88 -3.02
CA GLY A 76 -8.18 2.11 -2.13
C GLY A 76 -9.03 3.32 -2.53
N ASN A 77 -10.17 3.50 -1.87
CA ASN A 77 -11.04 4.64 -2.11
C ASN A 77 -10.44 5.94 -1.55
N HIS A 78 -9.65 5.88 -0.47
CA HIS A 78 -8.95 7.07 0.03
C HIS A 78 -7.88 7.56 -0.94
N GLU A 79 -7.14 6.64 -1.60
CA GLU A 79 -6.23 7.02 -2.68
C GLU A 79 -6.97 7.62 -3.88
N GLN A 80 -8.11 7.03 -4.28
CA GLN A 80 -8.88 7.57 -5.40
C GLN A 80 -9.38 9.00 -5.11
N MET A 81 -9.92 9.25 -3.90
CA MET A 81 -10.33 10.60 -3.50
C MET A 81 -9.17 11.60 -3.54
N ALA A 82 -7.98 11.21 -3.09
CA ALA A 82 -6.80 12.07 -3.14
C ALA A 82 -6.37 12.37 -4.58
N ILE A 83 -6.39 11.38 -5.47
CA ILE A 83 -6.10 11.54 -6.90
C ILE A 83 -7.11 12.49 -7.55
N ASP A 84 -8.40 12.29 -7.30
CA ASP A 84 -9.48 13.13 -7.86
C ASP A 84 -9.34 14.59 -7.41
N ALA A 85 -9.03 14.81 -6.12
CA ALA A 85 -8.82 16.14 -5.56
C ALA A 85 -7.61 16.86 -6.20
N VAL A 86 -6.53 16.13 -6.49
CA VAL A 86 -5.34 16.69 -7.17
C VAL A 86 -5.60 16.96 -8.65
N ASN A 87 -6.42 16.13 -9.30
CA ASN A 87 -6.76 16.27 -10.71
C ASN A 87 -7.87 17.30 -10.99
N GLU A 88 -8.38 17.98 -9.95
CA GLU A 88 -9.54 18.89 -10.03
C GLU A 88 -10.78 18.23 -10.64
N GLU A 89 -10.90 16.90 -10.56
CA GLU A 89 -12.13 16.24 -10.98
C GLU A 89 -13.24 16.62 -9.99
N ASN A 90 -14.40 17.03 -10.50
CA ASN A 90 -15.53 17.49 -9.69
C ASN A 90 -16.00 16.37 -8.73
N ILE A 91 -15.43 16.31 -7.53
CA ILE A 91 -15.94 15.46 -6.45
C ILE A 91 -17.31 16.04 -6.07
N PRO A 92 -18.44 15.37 -6.38
CA PRO A 92 -19.74 15.84 -5.93
C PRO A 92 -19.72 15.79 -4.40
N ARG A 93 -19.91 16.96 -3.77
CA ARG A 93 -20.06 17.07 -2.31
C ARG A 93 -21.39 16.48 -1.83
#